data_AF-A0A662VGB0-F1
#
_entry.id   AF-A0A662VGB0-F1
#
_cell.length_a   1.000
_cell.length_b   1.000
_cell.length_c   1.000
_cell.angle_alpha   90.00
_cell.angle_beta   90.00
_cell.angle_gamma   90.00
#
_symmetry.space_group_name_H-M   'P 1'
#
loop_
_entity.id
_entity.type
_entity.pdbx_description
1 polymer ?
#
loop_
_entity_poly.entity_id
_entity_poly.type
_entity_poly.pdbx_seq_one_letter_code
_entity_poly.pdbx_strand_id
1 'polypeptide(L)'
;MVESRIILNNILAGIITGIIIAMLFYLFTLNNVNEFIYQLIIKQLVINGLDPNEAAKVANQTLSTIKGIEWIYPLGIILNMFFISIILGIINDYILRKTSMKPYMAAIITGLVLLLVFHLLPLALVSATMGKWIIDLYNEYIGFHIQVIMTITYTILLTIFTSFKGPWSRILESKPKIY
;
A
#
# COMPACT_ATOMS: atom_id res chain seq x y z
N MET A 1 19.43 -20.29 3.72
CA MET A 1 19.13 -19.28 4.76
C MET A 1 19.14 -17.82 4.24
N VAL A 2 19.88 -17.48 3.18
CA VAL A 2 19.95 -16.08 2.65
C VAL A 2 18.61 -15.61 2.05
N GLU A 3 17.91 -16.48 1.32
CA GLU A 3 16.56 -16.29 0.75
C GLU A 3 15.54 -15.83 1.80
N SER A 4 15.43 -16.59 2.90
CA SER A 4 14.52 -16.30 4.01
C SER A 4 14.82 -14.95 4.67
N ARG A 5 16.10 -14.56 4.76
CA ARG A 5 16.51 -13.27 5.33
C ARG A 5 16.09 -12.09 4.45
N ILE A 6 16.23 -12.20 3.13
CA ILE A 6 15.85 -11.13 2.20
C ILE A 6 14.34 -10.91 2.25
N ILE A 7 13.55 -11.99 2.20
CA ILE A 7 12.09 -11.91 2.29
C ILE A 7 11.67 -11.32 3.64
N LEU A 8 12.28 -11.76 4.75
CA LEU A 8 11.93 -11.25 6.07
C LEU A 8 12.29 -9.76 6.26
N ASN A 9 13.40 -9.29 5.68
CA ASN A 9 13.73 -7.85 5.64
C ASN A 9 12.66 -7.04 4.90
N ASN A 10 12.14 -7.57 3.79
CA ASN A 10 11.06 -6.92 3.04
C ASN A 10 9.77 -6.89 3.86
N ILE A 11 9.41 -8.00 4.51
CA ILE A 11 8.24 -8.07 5.40
C ILE A 11 8.35 -7.05 6.53
N LEU A 12 9.51 -6.96 7.20
CA LEU A 12 9.72 -5.99 8.29
C LEU A 12 9.59 -4.55 7.79
N ALA A 13 10.19 -4.22 6.64
CA ALA A 13 10.03 -2.90 6.02
C ALA A 13 8.56 -2.62 5.68
N GLY A 14 7.85 -3.63 5.17
CA GLY A 14 6.43 -3.59 4.86
C GLY A 14 5.55 -3.30 6.05
N ILE A 15 5.67 -4.09 7.12
CA ILE A 15 4.86 -3.94 8.33
C ILE A 15 5.09 -2.56 8.95
N ILE A 16 6.35 -2.13 9.11
CA ILE A 16 6.66 -0.82 9.70
C ILE A 16 6.11 0.30 8.83
N THR A 17 6.25 0.21 7.50
CA THR A 17 5.62 1.17 6.59
C THR A 17 4.10 1.17 6.73
N GLY A 18 3.48 0.00 6.75
CA GLY A 18 2.04 -0.16 6.92
C GLY A 18 1.55 0.49 8.21
N ILE A 19 2.28 0.34 9.32
CA ILE A 19 1.95 0.98 10.60
C ILE A 19 2.06 2.51 10.48
N ILE A 20 3.16 3.02 9.93
CA ILE A 20 3.36 4.47 9.76
C ILE A 20 2.24 5.07 8.89
N ILE A 21 1.93 4.43 7.75
CA ILE A 21 0.90 4.92 6.84
C ILE A 21 -0.49 4.76 7.44
N ALA A 22 -0.78 3.67 8.16
CA ALA A 22 -2.05 3.50 8.85
C ALA A 22 -2.29 4.61 9.89
N MET A 23 -1.25 5.01 10.63
CA MET A 23 -1.32 6.15 11.56
C MET A 23 -1.59 7.46 10.81
N LEU A 24 -0.84 7.76 9.75
CA LEU A 24 -1.03 8.97 8.95
C LEU A 24 -2.44 9.01 8.32
N PHE A 25 -2.90 7.89 7.79
CA PHE A 25 -4.21 7.75 7.17
C PHE A 25 -5.33 7.99 8.17
N TYR A 26 -5.23 7.41 9.38
CA TYR A 26 -6.20 7.61 10.45
C TYR A 26 -6.27 9.08 10.89
N LEU A 27 -5.12 9.76 10.98
CA LEU A 27 -5.04 11.15 11.45
C LEU A 27 -5.49 12.18 10.41
N PHE A 28 -5.21 11.95 9.13
CA PHE A 28 -5.33 12.99 8.10
C PHE A 28 -6.31 12.68 6.97
N THR A 29 -6.67 11.42 6.74
CA THR A 29 -7.37 11.01 5.51
C THR A 29 -8.68 10.29 5.76
N LEU A 30 -8.92 9.75 6.97
CA LEU A 30 -10.10 8.92 7.26
C LEU A 30 -11.43 9.60 6.89
N ASN A 31 -11.60 10.87 7.25
CA ASN A 31 -12.81 11.63 6.91
C ASN A 31 -12.97 11.85 5.39
N ASN A 32 -11.86 12.03 4.68
CA ASN A 32 -11.87 12.22 3.23
C ASN A 32 -12.21 10.94 2.47
N VAL A 33 -11.96 9.77 3.06
CA VAL A 33 -12.30 8.46 2.47
C VAL A 33 -13.81 8.28 2.39
N ASN A 34 -14.55 8.73 3.40
CA ASN A 34 -16.01 8.69 3.38
C ASN A 34 -16.57 9.57 2.26
N GLU A 35 -16.03 10.77 2.09
CA GLU A 35 -16.43 11.65 1.00
C GLU A 35 -16.01 11.07 -0.36
N PHE A 36 -14.82 10.47 -0.47
CA PHE A 36 -14.38 9.76 -1.67
C PHE A 36 -15.36 8.65 -2.06
N ILE A 37 -15.74 7.77 -1.12
CA ILE A 37 -16.68 6.67 -1.36
C ILE A 37 -18.06 7.21 -1.77
N TYR A 38 -18.54 8.26 -1.09
CA TYR A 38 -19.82 8.89 -1.41
C TYR A 38 -19.85 9.42 -2.84
N GLN A 39 -18.86 10.23 -3.20
CA GLN A 39 -18.74 10.83 -4.53
C GLN A 39 -18.50 9.78 -5.61
N LEU A 40 -17.73 8.72 -5.30
CA LEU A 40 -17.50 7.58 -6.19
C LEU A 40 -18.83 6.90 -6.54
N ILE A 41 -19.66 6.59 -5.54
CA ILE A 41 -20.96 5.93 -5.73
C ILE A 41 -21.91 6.83 -6.52
N ILE A 42 -22.04 8.11 -6.14
CA ILE A 42 -22.93 9.04 -6.84
C ILE A 42 -22.53 9.18 -8.30
N LYS A 43 -21.25 9.49 -8.58
CA LYS A 43 -20.79 9.68 -9.95
C LYS A 43 -21.01 8.40 -10.77
N GLN A 44 -20.67 7.25 -10.23
CA GLN A 44 -20.86 5.98 -10.92
C GLN A 44 -22.34 5.71 -11.24
N LEU A 45 -23.26 5.90 -10.29
CA LEU A 45 -24.68 5.60 -10.50
C LEU A 45 -25.34 6.60 -11.45
N VAL A 46 -25.02 7.89 -11.33
CA VAL A 46 -25.56 8.93 -12.22
C VAL A 46 -25.06 8.76 -13.66
N ILE A 47 -23.78 8.42 -13.86
CA ILE A 47 -23.24 8.10 -15.19
C ILE A 47 -23.98 6.91 -15.83
N ASN A 48 -24.44 5.96 -15.00
CA ASN A 48 -25.23 4.81 -15.46
C ASN A 48 -26.75 5.09 -15.50
N GLY A 49 -27.17 6.35 -15.39
CA GLY A 49 -28.55 6.79 -15.63
C GLY A 49 -29.48 6.79 -14.42
N LEU A 50 -28.97 6.60 -13.20
CA LEU A 50 -29.78 6.72 -11.99
C LEU A 50 -30.04 8.19 -11.64
N ASP A 51 -31.24 8.49 -11.10
CA ASP A 51 -31.56 9.83 -10.61
C ASP A 51 -30.58 10.26 -9.49
N PRO A 52 -30.08 11.52 -9.48
CA PRO A 52 -29.14 11.98 -8.47
C PRO A 52 -29.62 11.83 -7.02
N ASN A 53 -30.93 11.97 -6.76
CA ASN A 53 -31.46 11.81 -5.40
C ASN A 53 -31.50 10.34 -4.98
N GLU A 54 -31.78 9.43 -5.90
CA GLU A 54 -31.71 7.98 -5.64
C GLU A 54 -30.26 7.53 -5.45
N ALA A 55 -29.34 8.01 -6.28
CA ALA A 55 -27.90 7.76 -6.13
C ALA A 55 -27.38 8.25 -4.76
N ALA A 56 -27.81 9.43 -4.31
CA ALA A 56 -27.45 9.96 -3.00
C ALA A 56 -28.01 9.12 -1.84
N LYS A 57 -29.23 8.57 -1.98
CA LYS A 57 -29.78 7.65 -0.97
C LYS A 57 -28.94 6.38 -0.86
N VAL A 58 -28.58 5.77 -2.00
CA VAL A 58 -27.73 4.57 -2.04
C VAL A 58 -26.34 4.85 -1.44
N ALA A 59 -25.74 5.99 -1.77
CA ALA A 59 -24.45 6.39 -1.23
C ALA A 59 -24.50 6.58 0.31
N ASN A 60 -25.53 7.25 0.83
CA ASN A 60 -25.72 7.43 2.27
C ASN A 60 -25.96 6.11 3.01
N GLN A 61 -26.78 5.22 2.45
CA GLN A 61 -26.99 3.89 3.00
C GLN A 61 -25.68 3.11 3.06
N THR A 62 -24.91 3.11 1.98
CA THR A 62 -23.60 2.43 1.91
C THR A 62 -22.63 2.97 2.96
N LEU A 63 -22.52 4.29 3.09
CA LEU A 63 -21.68 4.92 4.12
C LEU A 63 -22.12 4.54 5.53
N SER A 64 -23.43 4.47 5.81
CA SER A 64 -23.92 4.07 7.13
C SER A 64 -23.50 2.65 7.51
N THR A 65 -23.46 1.73 6.54
CA THR A 65 -22.97 0.36 6.73
C THR A 65 -21.46 0.33 6.93
N ILE A 66 -20.72 1.10 6.14
CA ILE A 66 -19.26 1.14 6.18
C ILE A 66 -18.73 1.76 7.48
N LYS A 67 -19.42 2.76 8.04
CA LYS A 67 -19.07 3.38 9.32
C LYS A 67 -18.86 2.38 10.45
N GLY A 68 -19.61 1.27 10.47
CA GLY A 68 -19.46 0.21 11.47
C GLY A 68 -18.13 -0.56 11.41
N ILE A 69 -17.40 -0.46 10.30
CA ILE A 69 -16.15 -1.19 10.06
C ILE A 69 -14.94 -0.29 9.75
N GLU A 70 -15.08 1.03 9.86
CA GLU A 70 -13.99 2.00 9.60
C GLU A 70 -12.75 1.75 10.46
N TRP A 71 -12.93 1.28 11.69
CA TRP A 71 -11.83 0.96 12.62
C TRP A 71 -10.91 -0.16 12.08
N ILE A 72 -11.36 -0.94 11.10
CA ILE A 72 -10.57 -2.00 10.45
C ILE A 72 -9.66 -1.42 9.36
N TYR A 73 -9.94 -0.23 8.83
CA TYR A 73 -9.14 0.36 7.73
C TYR A 73 -7.64 0.44 8.02
N PRO A 74 -7.19 0.92 9.21
CA PRO A 74 -5.77 0.91 9.55
C PRO A 74 -5.16 -0.50 9.51
N LEU A 75 -5.89 -1.52 9.99
CA LEU A 75 -5.45 -2.92 9.94
C LEU A 75 -5.36 -3.43 8.50
N GLY A 76 -6.31 -3.04 7.65
CA GLY A 76 -6.30 -3.35 6.22
C GLY A 76 -5.04 -2.85 5.53
N ILE A 77 -4.58 -1.64 5.84
CA ILE A 77 -3.34 -1.07 5.30
C ILE A 77 -2.11 -1.89 5.73
N ILE A 78 -2.03 -2.28 7.01
CA ILE A 78 -0.91 -3.08 7.54
C ILE A 78 -0.88 -4.47 6.90
N LEU A 79 -2.03 -5.15 6.81
CA LEU A 79 -2.14 -6.45 6.18
C LEU A 79 -1.82 -6.40 4.69
N ASN A 80 -2.29 -5.37 3.99
CA ASN A 80 -1.99 -5.16 2.58
C ASN A 80 -0.47 -5.02 2.37
N MET A 81 0.19 -4.17 3.16
CA MET A 81 1.65 -4.02 3.10
C MET A 81 2.40 -5.29 3.46
N PHE A 82 1.90 -6.10 4.40
CA PHE A 82 2.47 -7.41 4.70
C PHE A 82 2.47 -8.32 3.46
N PHE A 83 1.33 -8.49 2.80
CA PHE A 83 1.22 -9.37 1.62
C PHE A 83 2.04 -8.85 0.43
N ILE A 84 1.95 -7.55 0.12
CA ILE A 84 2.74 -6.94 -0.96
C ILE A 84 4.24 -7.13 -0.69
N SER A 85 4.67 -6.98 0.56
CA SER A 85 6.09 -7.09 0.91
C SER A 85 6.65 -8.51 0.81
N ILE A 86 5.81 -9.53 0.93
CA ILE A 86 6.22 -10.91 0.61
C ILE A 86 6.57 -11.02 -0.87
N ILE A 87 5.70 -10.50 -1.75
CA ILE A 87 5.90 -10.52 -3.20
C ILE A 87 7.14 -9.70 -3.57
N LEU A 88 7.27 -8.49 -3.02
CA LEU A 88 8.45 -7.66 -3.22
C LEU A 88 9.72 -8.31 -2.68
N GLY A 89 9.64 -9.07 -1.59
CA GLY A 89 10.75 -9.86 -1.07
C GLY A 89 11.26 -10.91 -2.06
N ILE A 90 10.36 -11.59 -2.75
CA ILE A 90 10.71 -12.55 -3.82
C ILE A 90 11.36 -11.82 -5.00
N ILE A 91 10.81 -10.67 -5.41
CA ILE A 91 11.37 -9.85 -6.49
C ILE A 91 12.77 -9.34 -6.11
N ASN A 92 12.96 -8.85 -4.89
CA ASN A 92 14.23 -8.34 -4.42
C ASN A 92 15.30 -9.44 -4.32
N ASP A 93 14.94 -10.64 -3.83
CA ASP A 93 15.84 -11.80 -3.84
C ASP A 93 16.24 -12.20 -5.26
N TYR A 94 15.27 -12.23 -6.19
CA TYR A 94 15.54 -12.48 -7.60
C TYR A 94 16.51 -11.46 -8.20
N ILE A 95 16.29 -10.15 -7.98
CA ILE A 95 17.17 -9.08 -8.48
C ILE A 95 18.59 -9.28 -7.93
N LEU A 96 18.74 -9.44 -6.62
CA LEU A 96 20.05 -9.59 -5.97
C LEU A 96 20.85 -10.76 -6.53
N ARG A 97 20.19 -11.90 -6.76
CA ARG A 97 20.85 -13.11 -7.27
C ARG A 97 21.17 -13.03 -8.74
N LYS A 98 20.27 -12.45 -9.54
CA LYS A 98 20.39 -12.49 -11.00
C LYS A 98 21.28 -11.39 -11.56
N THR A 99 21.37 -10.25 -10.88
CA THR A 99 22.01 -9.04 -11.42
C THR A 99 23.32 -8.65 -10.72
N SER A 100 23.70 -9.35 -9.64
CA SER A 100 24.87 -9.03 -8.80
C SER A 100 24.90 -7.56 -8.32
N MET A 101 23.73 -6.90 -8.27
CA MET A 101 23.61 -5.53 -7.83
C MET A 101 23.89 -5.38 -6.34
N LYS A 102 24.35 -4.19 -5.95
CA LYS A 102 24.51 -3.86 -4.53
C LYS A 102 23.15 -3.83 -3.83
N PRO A 103 23.06 -4.22 -2.54
CA PRO A 103 21.79 -4.31 -1.81
C PRO A 103 20.89 -3.08 -1.88
N TYR A 104 21.47 -1.89 -1.75
CA TYR A 104 20.70 -0.64 -1.84
C TYR A 104 20.10 -0.40 -3.23
N MET A 105 20.77 -0.83 -4.31
CA MET A 105 20.24 -0.67 -5.67
C MET A 105 19.05 -1.61 -5.90
N ALA A 106 19.16 -2.85 -5.43
CA ALA A 106 18.05 -3.80 -5.46
C ALA A 106 16.85 -3.30 -4.65
N ALA A 107 17.09 -2.69 -3.48
CA ALA A 107 16.04 -2.07 -2.68
C ALA A 107 15.33 -0.91 -3.41
N ILE A 108 16.08 -0.04 -4.08
CA ILE A 108 15.52 1.07 -4.88
C ILE A 108 14.66 0.53 -6.03
N ILE A 109 15.15 -0.46 -6.78
CA ILE A 109 14.39 -1.07 -7.88
C ILE A 109 13.11 -1.73 -7.34
N THR A 110 13.19 -2.41 -6.20
CA THR A 110 12.02 -3.01 -5.54
C THR A 110 11.00 -1.95 -5.12
N GLY A 111 11.46 -0.80 -4.61
CA GLY A 111 10.61 0.35 -4.32
C GLY A 111 9.94 0.94 -5.57
N LEU A 112 10.66 1.00 -6.70
CA LEU A 112 10.08 1.40 -7.98
C LEU A 112 9.01 0.41 -8.46
N VAL A 113 9.21 -0.90 -8.23
CA VAL A 113 8.19 -1.92 -8.53
C VAL A 113 6.94 -1.69 -7.68
N LEU A 114 7.08 -1.40 -6.39
CA LEU A 114 5.95 -1.03 -5.51
C LEU A 114 5.15 0.14 -6.11
N LEU A 115 5.82 1.24 -6.46
CA LEU A 115 5.16 2.39 -7.05
C LEU A 115 4.49 2.08 -8.39
N LEU A 116 5.23 1.53 -9.33
CA LEU A 116 4.77 1.37 -10.71
C LEU A 116 3.71 0.27 -10.82
N VAL A 117 3.95 -0.89 -10.21
CA VAL A 117 3.12 -2.09 -10.42
C VAL A 117 1.98 -2.17 -9.43
N PHE A 118 2.18 -1.77 -8.18
CA PHE A 118 1.15 -1.93 -7.14
C PHE A 118 0.36 -0.65 -6.85
N HIS A 119 0.84 0.53 -7.27
CA HIS A 119 0.11 1.78 -7.09
C HIS A 119 -0.35 2.40 -8.41
N LEU A 120 0.57 2.73 -9.32
CA LEU A 120 0.23 3.48 -10.54
C LEU A 120 -0.48 2.61 -11.58
N LEU A 121 -0.06 1.35 -11.78
CA LEU A 121 -0.69 0.46 -12.76
C LEU A 121 -2.16 0.16 -12.44
N PRO A 122 -2.56 -0.23 -11.21
CA PRO A 122 -3.97 -0.43 -10.87
C PRO A 122 -4.81 0.82 -11.09
N LEU A 123 -4.29 2.00 -10.72
CA LEU A 123 -5.01 3.25 -10.93
C LEU A 123 -5.15 3.58 -12.43
N ALA A 124 -4.11 3.35 -13.23
CA ALA A 124 -4.18 3.53 -14.68
C ALA A 124 -5.19 2.58 -15.33
N LEU A 125 -5.23 1.31 -14.90
CA LEU A 125 -6.21 0.33 -15.38
C LEU A 125 -7.64 0.73 -15.00
N VAL A 126 -7.87 1.16 -13.76
CA VAL A 126 -9.17 1.64 -13.29
C VAL A 126 -9.60 2.90 -14.05
N SER A 127 -8.68 3.81 -14.34
CA SER A 127 -9.00 4.99 -15.15
C SER A 127 -9.29 4.66 -16.62
N ALA A 128 -8.60 3.67 -17.18
CA ALA A 128 -8.87 3.22 -18.55
C ALA A 128 -10.26 2.59 -18.70
N THR A 129 -10.78 1.95 -17.64
CA THR A 129 -12.10 1.31 -17.66
C THR A 129 -13.23 2.22 -17.20
N MET A 130 -13.01 3.06 -16.19
CA MET A 130 -14.04 3.91 -15.59
C MET A 130 -14.01 5.36 -16.09
N GLY A 131 -12.91 5.80 -16.70
CA GLY A 131 -12.71 7.17 -17.20
C GLY A 131 -11.76 7.99 -16.31
N LYS A 132 -11.35 9.17 -16.80
CA LYS A 132 -10.38 10.04 -16.10
C LYS A 132 -10.89 10.58 -14.77
N TRP A 133 -12.21 10.73 -14.62
CA TRP A 133 -12.83 11.31 -13.41
C TRP A 133 -12.46 10.57 -12.12
N ILE A 134 -12.13 9.27 -12.20
CA ILE A 134 -11.71 8.50 -11.03
C ILE A 134 -10.32 8.89 -10.53
N ILE A 135 -9.42 9.30 -11.43
CA ILE A 135 -8.10 9.84 -11.07
C ILE A 135 -8.30 11.19 -10.39
N ASP A 136 -9.14 12.05 -10.96
CA ASP A 136 -9.41 13.37 -10.43
C ASP A 136 -10.01 13.25 -9.02
N LEU A 137 -10.99 12.35 -8.85
CA LEU A 137 -11.60 12.05 -7.55
C LEU A 137 -10.59 11.47 -6.55
N TYR A 138 -9.76 10.52 -6.98
CA TYR A 138 -8.74 9.94 -6.13
C TYR A 138 -7.76 11.00 -5.64
N ASN A 139 -7.31 11.88 -6.53
CA ASN A 139 -6.36 12.93 -6.18
C ASN A 139 -6.96 14.00 -5.26
N GLU A 140 -8.25 14.33 -5.44
CA GLU A 140 -8.95 15.32 -4.63
C GLU A 140 -9.12 14.88 -3.17
N TYR A 141 -9.50 13.62 -2.94
CA TYR A 141 -9.86 13.16 -1.59
C TYR A 141 -8.77 12.34 -0.90
N ILE A 142 -8.05 11.50 -1.64
CA ILE A 142 -6.99 10.64 -1.07
C ILE A 142 -5.62 11.25 -1.33
N GLY A 143 -5.37 11.67 -2.58
CA GLY A 143 -4.14 12.32 -2.99
C GLY A 143 -2.99 11.34 -3.29
N PHE A 144 -2.31 11.57 -4.40
CA PHE A 144 -1.16 10.77 -4.83
C PHE A 144 0.01 10.81 -3.84
N HIS A 145 0.11 11.88 -3.07
CA HIS A 145 1.16 12.06 -2.08
C HIS A 145 1.21 10.91 -1.06
N ILE A 146 0.07 10.32 -0.69
CA ILE A 146 0.02 9.19 0.25
C ILE A 146 0.74 7.95 -0.32
N GLN A 147 0.49 7.62 -1.60
CA GLN A 147 1.15 6.50 -2.27
C GLN A 147 2.67 6.73 -2.42
N VAL A 148 3.05 7.98 -2.71
CA VAL A 148 4.47 8.37 -2.82
C VAL A 148 5.16 8.28 -1.46
N ILE A 149 4.55 8.79 -0.39
CA ILE A 149 5.09 8.70 0.98
C ILE A 149 5.22 7.24 1.41
N MET A 150 4.22 6.40 1.11
CA MET A 150 4.26 4.95 1.37
C MET A 150 5.45 4.30 0.67
N THR A 151 5.63 4.58 -0.62
CA THR A 151 6.73 4.03 -1.43
C THR A 151 8.09 4.48 -0.89
N ILE A 152 8.25 5.77 -0.62
CA ILE A 152 9.51 6.34 -0.11
C ILE A 152 9.85 5.72 1.25
N THR A 153 8.88 5.68 2.16
CA THR A 153 9.06 5.10 3.51
C THR A 153 9.49 3.65 3.42
N TYR A 154 8.80 2.84 2.61
CA TYR A 154 9.16 1.44 2.38
C TYR A 154 10.58 1.30 1.82
N THR A 155 10.92 2.09 0.80
CA THR A 155 12.22 2.01 0.13
C THR A 155 13.37 2.39 1.05
N ILE A 156 13.19 3.43 1.88
CA ILE A 156 14.17 3.84 2.89
C ILE A 156 14.38 2.72 3.90
N LEU A 157 13.30 2.17 4.47
CA LEU A 157 13.38 1.10 5.46
C LEU A 157 14.03 -0.16 4.88
N LEU A 158 13.64 -0.55 3.66
CA LEU A 158 14.22 -1.70 2.97
C LEU A 158 15.72 -1.48 2.71
N THR A 159 16.10 -0.29 2.27
CA THR A 159 17.51 0.07 2.05
C THR A 159 18.30 -0.05 3.36
N ILE A 160 17.74 0.44 4.47
CA ILE A 160 18.36 0.34 5.79
C ILE A 160 18.54 -1.13 6.20
N PHE A 161 17.49 -1.94 6.11
CA PHE A 161 17.51 -3.33 6.55
C PHE A 161 18.39 -4.25 5.70
N THR A 162 18.56 -3.92 4.43
CA THR A 162 19.38 -4.70 3.48
C THR A 162 20.84 -4.26 3.46
N SER A 163 21.14 -2.98 3.73
CA SER A 163 22.49 -2.42 3.57
C SER A 163 23.27 -2.30 4.88
N PHE A 164 22.59 -2.19 6.03
CA PHE A 164 23.25 -2.00 7.32
C PHE A 164 22.98 -3.16 8.29
N LYS A 165 24.00 -3.55 9.06
CA LYS A 165 23.84 -4.48 10.18
C LYS A 165 23.30 -3.72 11.38
N GLY A 166 22.08 -4.02 11.80
CA GLY A 166 21.43 -3.43 12.98
C GLY A 166 20.84 -4.48 13.92
N PRO A 167 20.11 -4.06 14.98
CA PRO A 167 19.50 -4.99 15.95
C PRO A 167 18.63 -6.07 15.29
N TRP A 168 17.94 -5.72 14.21
CA TRP A 168 17.14 -6.65 13.40
C TRP A 168 17.97 -7.81 12.83
N SER A 169 19.26 -7.61 12.53
CA SER A 169 20.10 -8.70 11.99
C SER A 169 20.31 -9.82 13.01
N ARG A 170 20.28 -9.53 14.31
CA ARG A 170 20.40 -10.55 15.37
C ARG A 170 19.13 -11.40 15.49
N ILE A 171 17.96 -10.78 15.34
CA ILE A 171 16.66 -11.46 15.31
C ILE A 171 16.58 -12.38 14.07
N LEU A 172 17.18 -11.96 12.95
CA LEU A 172 17.25 -12.72 11.70
C LEU A 172 18.27 -13.87 11.74
N GLU A 173 19.27 -13.80 12.62
CA GLU A 173 20.37 -14.75 12.73
C GLU A 173 20.19 -15.76 13.88
N SER A 174 19.21 -15.56 14.78
CA SER A 174 18.90 -16.51 15.85
C SER A 174 18.34 -17.80 15.27
N LYS A 175 19.17 -18.82 15.14
CA LYS A 175 18.72 -20.19 14.87
C LYS A 175 17.78 -20.65 15.99
N PRO A 176 16.74 -21.45 15.70
CA PRO A 176 15.98 -22.09 16.77
C PRO A 176 16.96 -22.90 17.63
N LYS A 177 17.02 -22.58 18.92
CA LYS A 177 17.67 -23.46 19.89
C LYS A 177 16.81 -24.71 19.95
N ILE A 178 17.33 -25.81 19.43
CA ILE A 178 16.73 -27.13 19.66
C ILE A 178 16.90 -27.36 21.17
N TYR A 179 15.79 -27.34 21.89
CA TYR A 179 15.70 -27.70 23.31
C TYR A 179 15.36 -29.18 23.43
#